data_AF-A0A2T2W664-F1
#
_entry.id   AF-A0A2T2W664-F1
#
_cell.length_a   1.000
_cell.length_b   1.000
_cell.length_c   1.000
_cell.angle_alpha   90.00
_cell.angle_beta   90.00
_cell.angle_gamma   90.00
#
_symmetry.space_group_name_H-M   'P 1'
#
loop_
_entity.id
_entity.type
_entity.pdbx_description
1 polymer ?
#
loop_
_entity_poly.entity_id
_entity_poly.type
_entity_poly.pdbx_seq_one_letter_code
_entity_poly.pdbx_strand_id
1 'polypeptide(L)'
;MVNYAFQPDYTPISTPDEVEKLSTTIKLSEVLNAGNRLEASAFSIEAHNAVTALKNSGLQLIPLYGEKGLCQEAHNAFRFRRIYVSSEYGVPFLTSSEIISLNPRIAGYLSQKLTRNLEKLLIKKWDILISCSGTIGNIALASDTFTDKALSQDAIRLRAVDSDIAGFITAFLRGRYGRPQVTGATYGSVISHIEPHHLERVLIPNLPPIRRISIGRLMCKAGELRDEANQILDQADRLLHERLNLPYLKSIAPSGEASIIAKIKASELMGRLEGSFHNPIARAAEKQLQQLPVETTTVGNPRVTKEVRAITRFRKRTYVEKGGIPLLSSKQLFQIDPIDVKRLAKGAHTKDLTEIQLQENMIAVTCSGTIGRVQIIPAYMASWTANQHANRLLAADDMNAGYLYAWLASDYGYSLITRHSYGSVILEFDRFMLSSVPIPLPEVSIRDEIGNLVLKANQLRDEAWRNEQDAINKLENLIAKKQTPQVAVETPQPVSSLGTLAFDPTATPIWELAAQLSSQVPDEDWGQLPTDLAKRFDDYQKQRQERD
;
A
#
# COMPACT_ATOMS: atom_id res chain seq x y z
N MET A 1 -11.39 -28.65 20.63
CA MET A 1 -10.11 -28.26 20.00
C MET A 1 -10.29 -28.41 18.50
N VAL A 2 -10.47 -27.30 17.79
CA VAL A 2 -10.60 -27.31 16.33
C VAL A 2 -9.18 -27.25 15.75
N ASN A 3 -8.75 -28.32 15.09
CA ASN A 3 -7.50 -28.32 14.32
C ASN A 3 -7.68 -27.37 13.12
N TYR A 4 -7.26 -26.12 13.27
CA TYR A 4 -7.11 -25.20 12.14
C TYR A 4 -5.88 -25.63 11.34
N ALA A 5 -6.09 -26.49 10.34
CA ALA A 5 -5.08 -26.76 9.33
C ALA A 5 -4.91 -25.47 8.49
N PHE A 6 -3.79 -24.78 8.69
CA PHE A 6 -3.39 -23.65 7.85
C PHE A 6 -3.13 -24.18 6.43
N GLN A 7 -4.12 -24.06 5.53
CA GLN A 7 -3.94 -24.26 4.10
C GLN A 7 -4.09 -22.90 3.41
N PRO A 8 -2.98 -22.23 3.06
CA PRO A 8 -3.06 -21.07 2.21
C PRO A 8 -3.36 -21.53 0.78
N ASP A 9 -4.56 -21.24 0.28
CA ASP A 9 -4.90 -21.40 -1.15
C ASP A 9 -3.99 -20.56 -2.06
N TYR A 10 -3.24 -19.63 -1.48
CA TYR A 10 -2.20 -18.86 -2.14
C TYR A 10 -0.90 -18.88 -1.32
N THR A 11 0.04 -19.70 -1.78
CA THR A 11 1.45 -19.55 -1.43
C THR A 11 2.14 -18.91 -2.64
N PRO A 12 2.76 -17.72 -2.52
CA PRO A 12 3.57 -17.19 -3.62
C PRO A 12 4.55 -18.28 -4.04
N ILE A 13 4.61 -18.57 -5.34
CA ILE A 13 5.54 -19.56 -5.88
C ILE A 13 6.96 -19.06 -5.57
N SER A 14 7.55 -19.58 -4.49
CA SER A 14 8.98 -19.51 -4.27
C SER A 14 9.58 -20.65 -5.08
N THR A 15 10.39 -20.31 -6.08
CA THR A 15 11.30 -21.30 -6.67
C THR A 15 12.27 -21.81 -5.59
N PRO A 16 12.88 -22.99 -5.78
CA PRO A 16 13.84 -23.55 -4.85
C PRO A 16 14.97 -22.55 -4.58
N ASP A 17 15.53 -22.63 -3.38
CA ASP A 17 16.67 -21.86 -2.89
C ASP A 17 17.88 -21.97 -3.84
N GLU A 18 17.94 -21.13 -4.88
CA GLU A 18 19.24 -20.71 -5.38
C GLU A 18 19.84 -19.82 -4.29
N VAL A 19 21.00 -20.22 -3.77
CA VAL A 19 21.76 -19.52 -2.73
C VAL A 19 21.77 -18.02 -3.03
N GLU A 20 20.95 -17.28 -2.30
CA GLU A 20 20.70 -15.88 -2.57
C GLU A 20 21.99 -15.11 -2.31
N LYS A 21 22.53 -14.49 -3.36
CA LYS A 21 23.74 -13.68 -3.22
C LYS A 21 23.46 -12.52 -2.27
N LEU A 22 24.11 -12.53 -1.11
CA LEU A 22 24.07 -11.44 -0.10
C LEU A 22 24.85 -10.19 -0.54
N SER A 23 25.55 -10.27 -1.67
CA SER A 23 26.31 -9.17 -2.26
C SER A 23 26.24 -9.24 -3.78
N THR A 24 26.31 -8.08 -4.43
CA THR A 24 26.39 -7.97 -5.89
C THR A 24 27.64 -7.20 -6.29
N THR A 25 28.13 -7.43 -7.50
CA THR A 25 29.23 -6.68 -8.10
C THR A 25 28.67 -5.91 -9.28
N ILE A 26 28.84 -4.59 -9.26
CA ILE A 26 28.40 -3.69 -10.32
C ILE A 26 29.58 -3.29 -11.19
N LYS A 27 29.38 -3.30 -12.51
CA LYS A 27 30.39 -2.80 -13.44
C LYS A 27 30.41 -1.28 -13.39
N LEU A 28 31.58 -0.67 -13.61
CA LEU A 28 31.69 0.78 -13.75
C LEU A 28 30.75 1.32 -14.85
N SER A 29 30.57 0.59 -15.95
CA SER A 29 29.62 0.97 -16.99
C SER A 29 28.16 1.02 -16.51
N GLU A 30 27.77 0.18 -15.55
CA GLU A 30 26.42 0.21 -14.95
C GLU A 30 26.26 1.46 -14.08
N VAL A 31 27.30 1.85 -13.34
CA VAL A 31 27.33 3.11 -12.58
C VAL A 31 27.20 4.32 -13.51
N LEU A 32 27.97 4.35 -14.60
CA LEU A 32 27.92 5.43 -15.59
C LEU A 32 26.52 5.53 -16.23
N ASN A 33 25.95 4.39 -16.65
CA ASN A 33 24.61 4.32 -17.23
C ASN A 33 23.51 4.69 -16.24
N ALA A 34 23.74 4.48 -14.94
CA ALA A 34 22.82 4.87 -13.88
C ALA A 34 22.88 6.37 -13.55
N GLY A 35 23.75 7.16 -14.20
CA GLY A 35 23.96 8.58 -13.94
C GLY A 35 25.03 8.84 -12.86
N ASN A 36 26.08 8.02 -12.83
CA ASN A 36 27.18 8.06 -11.84
C ASN A 36 26.72 7.85 -10.40
N ARG A 37 25.64 7.09 -10.24
CA ARG A 37 25.01 6.75 -8.97
C ARG A 37 25.82 5.69 -8.23
N LEU A 38 25.94 5.83 -6.91
CA LEU A 38 26.76 4.93 -6.06
C LEU A 38 25.99 4.38 -4.85
N GLU A 39 24.73 4.75 -4.65
CA GLU A 39 23.96 4.25 -3.51
C GLU A 39 23.43 2.84 -3.75
N ALA A 40 23.37 2.03 -2.69
CA ALA A 40 22.97 0.63 -2.78
C ALA A 40 21.55 0.44 -3.34
N SER A 41 20.63 1.37 -3.08
CA SER A 41 19.26 1.29 -3.60
C SER A 41 19.19 1.33 -5.13
N ALA A 42 20.08 2.09 -5.78
CA ALA A 42 20.17 2.14 -7.24
C ALA A 42 20.65 0.83 -7.87
N PHE A 43 21.31 -0.02 -7.08
CA PHE A 43 21.83 -1.33 -7.47
C PHE A 43 21.24 -2.46 -6.61
N SER A 44 19.96 -2.31 -6.23
CA SER A 44 19.20 -3.32 -5.49
C SER A 44 19.42 -4.71 -6.08
N ILE A 45 19.76 -5.66 -5.22
CA ILE A 45 19.97 -7.07 -5.59
C ILE A 45 18.68 -7.64 -6.19
N GLU A 46 17.52 -7.26 -5.64
CA GLU A 46 16.21 -7.67 -6.13
C GLU A 46 15.93 -7.16 -7.54
N ALA A 47 16.22 -5.88 -7.81
CA ALA A 47 16.07 -5.29 -9.13
C ALA A 47 17.03 -5.94 -10.15
N HIS A 48 18.28 -6.16 -9.74
CA HIS A 48 19.28 -6.83 -10.58
C HIS A 48 18.87 -8.28 -10.90
N ASN A 49 18.44 -9.04 -9.89
CA ASN A 49 17.97 -10.42 -10.06
C ASN A 49 16.72 -10.49 -10.94
N ALA A 50 15.77 -9.57 -10.77
CA ALA A 50 14.58 -9.47 -11.61
C ALA A 50 14.94 -9.23 -13.08
N VAL A 51 15.83 -8.27 -13.37
CA VAL A 51 16.28 -7.96 -14.74
C VAL A 51 17.08 -9.12 -15.33
N THR A 52 17.96 -9.75 -14.56
CA THR A 52 18.74 -10.91 -14.99
C THR A 52 17.82 -12.09 -15.34
N ALA A 53 16.82 -12.38 -14.49
CA ALA A 53 15.83 -13.42 -14.77
C ALA A 53 14.99 -13.10 -16.02
N LEU A 54 14.65 -11.83 -16.26
CA LEU A 54 13.98 -11.40 -17.49
C LEU A 54 14.86 -11.63 -18.72
N LYS A 55 16.15 -11.27 -18.67
CA LYS A 55 17.09 -11.51 -19.77
C LYS A 55 17.27 -13.00 -20.05
N ASN A 56 17.35 -13.82 -19.01
CA ASN A 56 17.49 -15.27 -19.10
C ASN A 56 16.22 -15.98 -19.59
N SER A 57 15.07 -15.30 -19.59
CA SER A 57 13.80 -15.85 -20.12
C SER A 57 13.77 -15.98 -21.65
N GLY A 58 14.77 -15.49 -22.39
CA GLY A 58 14.80 -15.52 -23.85
C GLY A 58 13.65 -14.77 -24.52
N LEU A 59 12.85 -14.00 -23.77
CA LEU A 59 11.85 -13.08 -24.30
C LEU A 59 12.53 -11.81 -24.79
N GLN A 60 12.06 -11.27 -25.92
CA GLN A 60 12.46 -9.93 -26.33
C GLN A 60 12.01 -8.94 -25.25
N LEU A 61 12.94 -8.15 -24.73
CA LEU A 61 12.67 -7.10 -23.77
C LEU A 61 12.65 -5.75 -24.49
N ILE A 62 11.71 -4.89 -24.09
CA ILE A 62 11.60 -3.51 -24.57
C ILE A 62 11.51 -2.57 -23.36
N PRO A 63 11.84 -1.29 -23.52
CA PRO A 63 11.56 -0.29 -22.50
C PRO A 63 10.06 -0.22 -22.18
N LEU A 64 9.73 0.06 -20.92
CA LEU A 64 8.36 0.31 -20.50
C LEU A 64 7.86 1.65 -21.08
N TYR A 65 8.69 2.68 -20.98
CA TYR A 65 8.38 4.06 -21.34
C TYR A 65 9.44 4.65 -22.29
N GLY A 66 9.06 5.68 -23.05
CA GLY A 66 9.92 6.40 -24.00
C GLY A 66 9.53 6.14 -25.46
N GLU A 67 10.25 6.73 -26.42
CA GLU A 67 9.93 6.63 -27.86
C GLU A 67 9.83 5.19 -28.38
N LYS A 68 10.68 4.31 -27.85
CA LYS A 68 10.71 2.87 -28.18
C LYS A 68 10.01 2.01 -27.12
N GLY A 69 9.38 2.65 -26.14
CA GLY A 69 8.72 1.99 -25.03
C GLY A 69 7.31 1.52 -25.39
N LEU A 70 6.72 0.73 -24.49
CA LEU A 70 5.33 0.29 -24.65
C LEU A 70 4.33 1.43 -24.40
N CYS A 71 4.71 2.43 -23.59
CA CYS A 71 3.99 3.67 -23.38
C CYS A 71 4.84 4.88 -23.77
N GLN A 72 4.21 5.91 -24.34
CA GLN A 72 4.89 7.15 -24.76
C GLN A 72 4.44 8.38 -23.96
N GLU A 73 3.41 8.27 -23.11
CA GLU A 73 2.92 9.38 -22.29
C GLU A 73 3.06 9.05 -20.80
N ALA A 74 3.89 9.83 -20.09
CA ALA A 74 4.00 9.78 -18.65
C ALA A 74 4.06 11.21 -18.08
N HIS A 75 3.30 11.45 -17.02
CA HIS A 75 3.20 12.76 -16.38
C HIS A 75 3.24 12.63 -14.87
N ASN A 76 4.13 13.37 -14.22
CA ASN A 76 3.94 13.76 -12.83
C ASN A 76 3.07 15.02 -12.80
N ALA A 77 2.24 15.16 -11.76
CA ALA A 77 1.62 16.45 -11.53
C ALA A 77 2.73 17.46 -11.17
N PHE A 78 2.73 18.61 -11.84
CA PHE A 78 3.66 19.70 -11.57
C PHE A 78 3.47 20.21 -10.14
N ARG A 79 4.42 20.97 -9.59
CA ARG A 79 4.20 21.62 -8.29
C ARG A 79 3.15 22.72 -8.43
N PHE A 80 2.08 22.66 -7.65
CA PHE A 80 1.02 23.68 -7.66
C PHE A 80 0.45 23.97 -6.28
N ARG A 81 -0.08 25.19 -6.10
CA ARG A 81 -0.84 25.55 -4.90
C ARG A 81 -2.23 24.93 -4.99
N ARG A 82 -2.57 24.08 -4.02
CA ARG A 82 -3.91 23.49 -3.89
C ARG A 82 -4.87 24.54 -3.31
N ILE A 83 -5.87 24.94 -4.09
CA ILE A 83 -6.92 25.86 -3.65
C ILE A 83 -8.22 25.06 -3.55
N TYR A 84 -8.64 24.77 -2.33
CA TYR A 84 -9.83 23.97 -2.06
C TYR A 84 -11.09 24.82 -2.07
N VAL A 85 -12.15 24.31 -2.69
CA VAL A 85 -13.48 24.92 -2.78
C VAL A 85 -14.57 23.87 -2.48
N SER A 86 -15.85 24.27 -2.45
CA SER A 86 -16.96 23.31 -2.38
C SER A 86 -17.07 22.49 -3.67
N SER A 87 -17.79 21.37 -3.60
CA SER A 87 -17.95 20.43 -4.72
C SER A 87 -18.56 21.07 -5.97
N GLU A 88 -19.38 22.11 -5.82
CA GLU A 88 -20.02 22.82 -6.93
C GLU A 88 -19.02 23.55 -7.85
N TYR A 89 -17.88 24.00 -7.32
CA TYR A 89 -16.91 24.83 -8.05
C TYR A 89 -15.57 24.13 -8.30
N GLY A 90 -15.46 22.86 -7.91
CA GLY A 90 -14.18 22.16 -7.87
C GLY A 90 -14.20 20.77 -8.50
N VAL A 91 -13.00 20.24 -8.73
CA VAL A 91 -12.77 18.87 -9.20
C VAL A 91 -12.28 18.02 -8.03
N PRO A 92 -12.83 16.81 -7.83
CA PRO A 92 -12.36 15.91 -6.77
C PRO A 92 -10.85 15.66 -6.84
N PHE A 93 -10.18 15.69 -5.70
CA PHE A 93 -8.74 15.51 -5.59
C PHE A 93 -8.37 14.21 -4.88
N LEU A 94 -7.45 13.45 -5.47
CA LEU A 94 -6.91 12.21 -4.92
C LEU A 94 -5.43 12.38 -4.54
N THR A 95 -5.10 11.91 -3.34
CA THR A 95 -3.70 11.82 -2.89
C THR A 95 -3.05 10.51 -3.35
N SER A 96 -1.73 10.39 -3.21
CA SER A 96 -1.00 9.15 -3.49
C SER A 96 -1.40 7.97 -2.59
N SER A 97 -2.05 8.21 -1.44
CA SER A 97 -2.58 7.12 -0.61
C SER A 97 -3.94 6.62 -1.10
N GLU A 98 -4.72 7.48 -1.78
CA GLU A 98 -6.05 7.13 -2.27
C GLU A 98 -6.01 6.29 -3.54
N ILE A 99 -4.96 6.42 -4.37
CA ILE A 99 -4.83 5.62 -5.61
C ILE A 99 -4.78 4.11 -5.34
N ILE A 100 -4.39 3.69 -4.14
CA ILE A 100 -4.28 2.28 -3.73
C ILE A 100 -5.33 1.86 -2.70
N SER A 101 -6.26 2.74 -2.35
CA SER A 101 -7.33 2.44 -1.40
C SER A 101 -8.37 1.50 -2.03
N LEU A 102 -8.89 0.54 -1.25
CA LEU A 102 -10.02 -0.32 -1.65
C LEU A 102 -11.29 0.50 -1.91
N ASN A 103 -11.46 1.61 -1.20
CA ASN A 103 -12.52 2.59 -1.42
C ASN A 103 -11.91 4.00 -1.33
N PRO A 104 -11.41 4.56 -2.45
CA PRO A 104 -10.76 5.86 -2.49
C PRO A 104 -11.68 6.99 -2.02
N ARG A 105 -11.19 7.84 -1.13
CA ARG A 105 -11.91 9.01 -0.64
C ARG A 105 -11.41 10.28 -1.30
N ILE A 106 -12.33 11.20 -1.55
CA ILE A 106 -12.00 12.53 -2.07
C ILE A 106 -11.37 13.33 -0.92
N ALA A 107 -10.11 13.77 -1.09
CA ALA A 107 -9.41 14.54 -0.07
C ALA A 107 -9.90 16.01 0.00
N GLY A 108 -10.50 16.50 -1.08
CA GLY A 108 -11.07 17.83 -1.23
C GLY A 108 -11.40 18.10 -2.70
N TYR A 109 -11.90 19.29 -2.99
CA TYR A 109 -12.19 19.71 -4.37
C TYR A 109 -11.28 20.87 -4.77
N LEU A 110 -10.48 20.69 -5.82
CA LEU A 110 -9.61 21.74 -6.35
C LEU A 110 -10.41 22.71 -7.21
N SER A 111 -10.21 24.02 -7.02
CA SER A 111 -10.89 25.06 -7.80
C SER A 111 -10.66 24.88 -9.29
N GLN A 112 -11.75 24.77 -10.06
CA GLN A 112 -11.68 24.68 -11.53
C GLN A 112 -11.03 25.93 -12.16
N LYS A 113 -11.33 27.11 -11.60
CA LYS A 113 -10.87 28.40 -12.11
C LYS A 113 -9.42 28.72 -11.74
N LEU A 114 -8.98 28.33 -10.55
CA LEU A 114 -7.69 28.76 -9.99
C LEU A 114 -6.59 27.71 -10.11
N THR A 115 -6.93 26.47 -10.46
CA THR A 115 -5.95 25.40 -10.68
C THR A 115 -5.39 25.51 -12.09
N ARG A 116 -4.13 25.96 -12.21
CA ARG A 116 -3.43 26.03 -13.50
C ARG A 116 -3.30 24.64 -14.11
N ASN A 117 -3.42 24.53 -15.43
CA ASN A 117 -3.27 23.28 -16.19
C ASN A 117 -4.01 22.09 -15.58
N LEU A 118 -5.23 22.32 -15.08
CA LEU A 118 -6.04 21.31 -14.40
C LEU A 118 -6.27 20.07 -15.28
N GLU A 119 -6.41 20.25 -16.59
CA GLU A 119 -6.54 19.18 -17.58
C GLU A 119 -5.38 18.18 -17.53
N LYS A 120 -4.16 18.64 -17.18
CA LYS A 120 -2.99 17.78 -17.02
C LYS A 120 -3.03 16.97 -15.73
N LEU A 121 -3.86 17.32 -14.76
CA LEU A 121 -4.03 16.61 -13.49
C LEU A 121 -5.11 15.52 -13.56
N LEU A 122 -6.02 15.59 -14.54
CA LEU A 122 -7.16 14.67 -14.64
C LEU A 122 -6.73 13.26 -15.01
N ILE A 123 -7.22 12.30 -14.24
CA ILE A 123 -7.04 10.88 -14.50
C ILE A 123 -8.03 10.43 -15.57
N LYS A 124 -7.55 9.70 -16.58
CA LYS A 124 -8.40 8.98 -17.53
C LYS A 124 -8.53 7.52 -17.12
N LYS A 125 -9.64 6.92 -17.53
CA LYS A 125 -9.83 5.47 -17.41
C LYS A 125 -8.65 4.74 -18.08
N TRP A 126 -8.13 3.75 -17.38
CA TRP A 126 -6.97 2.92 -17.69
C TRP A 126 -5.60 3.59 -17.61
N ASP A 127 -5.51 4.79 -17.05
CA ASP A 127 -4.21 5.31 -16.65
C ASP A 127 -3.58 4.44 -15.55
N ILE A 128 -2.28 4.16 -15.68
CA ILE A 128 -1.50 3.45 -14.66
C ILE A 128 -0.96 4.49 -13.69
N LEU A 129 -1.32 4.38 -12.42
CA LEU A 129 -0.94 5.32 -11.37
C LEU A 129 0.17 4.70 -10.52
N ILE A 130 1.25 5.44 -10.31
CA ILE A 130 2.43 4.98 -9.55
C ILE A 130 2.70 5.97 -8.43
N SER A 131 2.76 5.52 -7.17
CA SER A 131 3.08 6.41 -6.05
C SER A 131 4.57 6.82 -6.04
N CYS A 132 4.82 8.11 -5.83
CA CYS A 132 6.16 8.71 -5.83
C CYS A 132 6.58 9.25 -4.46
N SER A 133 5.68 9.27 -3.48
CA SER A 133 5.98 9.67 -2.10
C SER A 133 5.17 8.86 -1.09
N GLY A 134 5.66 8.81 0.15
CA GLY A 134 5.14 7.92 1.19
C GLY A 134 5.63 6.48 0.96
N THR A 135 4.72 5.57 0.64
CA THR A 135 5.09 4.19 0.27
C THR A 135 5.23 4.13 -1.26
N ILE A 136 6.46 4.23 -1.75
CA ILE A 136 6.81 4.45 -3.16
C ILE A 136 6.67 3.16 -3.97
N GLY A 137 6.32 3.29 -5.25
CA GLY A 137 6.23 2.16 -6.17
C GLY A 137 4.95 1.33 -6.04
N ASN A 138 3.96 1.82 -5.29
CA ASN A 138 2.62 1.26 -5.35
C ASN A 138 1.99 1.56 -6.70
N ILE A 139 1.35 0.56 -7.29
CA ILE A 139 0.77 0.65 -8.64
C ILE A 139 -0.74 0.44 -8.56
N ALA A 140 -1.50 1.30 -9.24
CA ALA A 140 -2.93 1.14 -9.47
C ALA A 140 -3.27 1.29 -10.94
N LEU A 141 -4.34 0.61 -11.36
CA LEU A 141 -4.96 0.80 -12.67
C LEU A 141 -6.22 1.63 -12.46
N ALA A 142 -6.28 2.82 -13.05
CA ALA A 142 -7.40 3.73 -12.89
C ALA A 142 -8.64 3.20 -13.61
N SER A 143 -9.68 2.86 -12.86
CA SER A 143 -11.00 2.52 -13.36
C SER A 143 -11.97 3.73 -13.21
N ASP A 144 -13.28 3.53 -13.32
CA ASP A 144 -14.28 4.61 -13.27
C ASP A 144 -14.25 5.38 -11.94
N THR A 145 -13.92 4.70 -10.83
CA THR A 145 -13.73 5.34 -9.52
C THR A 145 -12.73 6.51 -9.57
N PHE A 146 -11.70 6.43 -10.41
CA PHE A 146 -10.63 7.42 -10.49
C PHE A 146 -10.85 8.48 -11.57
N THR A 147 -11.67 8.17 -12.58
CA THR A 147 -11.82 9.00 -13.78
C THR A 147 -12.35 10.39 -13.43
N ASP A 148 -11.84 11.40 -14.16
CA ASP A 148 -12.15 12.83 -14.02
C ASP A 148 -11.79 13.46 -12.66
N LYS A 149 -10.95 12.78 -11.88
CA LYS A 149 -10.40 13.32 -10.62
C LYS A 149 -8.99 13.83 -10.84
N ALA A 150 -8.64 14.90 -10.13
CA ALA A 150 -7.31 15.47 -10.15
C ALA A 150 -6.36 14.66 -9.26
N LEU A 151 -5.18 14.34 -9.78
CA LEU A 151 -4.15 13.56 -9.08
C LEU A 151 -3.09 14.47 -8.42
N SER A 152 -2.60 14.07 -7.24
CA SER A 152 -1.47 14.73 -6.59
C SER A 152 -0.16 14.61 -7.38
N GLN A 153 0.72 15.61 -7.24
CA GLN A 153 2.15 15.59 -7.65
C GLN A 153 2.95 14.42 -7.08
N ASP A 154 2.42 13.78 -6.06
CA ASP A 154 2.97 12.63 -5.36
C ASP A 154 2.73 11.29 -6.08
N ALA A 155 2.25 11.34 -7.33
CA ALA A 155 2.05 10.18 -8.18
C ALA A 155 2.42 10.48 -9.63
N ILE A 156 2.91 9.47 -10.33
CA ILE A 156 3.07 9.45 -11.78
C ILE A 156 1.83 8.81 -12.39
N ARG A 157 1.38 9.39 -13.50
CA ARG A 157 0.37 8.84 -14.40
C ARG A 157 1.06 8.40 -15.67
N LEU A 158 1.01 7.11 -15.98
CA LEU A 158 1.52 6.51 -17.20
C LEU A 158 0.33 6.09 -18.06
N ARG A 159 0.27 6.55 -19.31
CA ARG A 159 -0.84 6.27 -20.23
C ARG A 159 -0.39 5.35 -21.35
N ALA A 160 -1.10 4.23 -21.46
CA ALA A 160 -0.99 3.30 -22.57
C ALA A 160 -1.91 3.70 -23.72
N VAL A 161 -1.65 3.13 -24.91
CA VAL A 161 -2.47 3.35 -26.10
C VAL A 161 -3.87 2.73 -26.00
N ASP A 162 -4.02 1.66 -25.21
CA ASP A 162 -5.28 0.98 -24.96
C ASP A 162 -5.31 0.31 -23.58
N SER A 163 -6.50 -0.14 -23.17
CA SER A 163 -6.76 -0.75 -21.86
C SER A 163 -6.05 -2.10 -21.67
N ASP A 164 -5.93 -2.90 -22.73
CA ASP A 164 -5.32 -4.22 -22.66
C ASP A 164 -3.81 -4.09 -22.41
N ILE A 165 -3.15 -3.12 -23.03
CA ILE A 165 -1.75 -2.77 -22.76
C ILE A 165 -1.61 -2.17 -21.36
N ALA A 166 -2.52 -1.28 -20.94
CA ALA A 166 -2.49 -0.72 -19.59
C ALA A 166 -2.55 -1.81 -18.53
N GLY A 167 -3.52 -2.72 -18.64
CA GLY A 167 -3.67 -3.85 -17.73
C GLY A 167 -2.46 -4.79 -17.75
N PHE A 168 -1.89 -5.08 -18.92
CA PHE A 168 -0.67 -5.89 -19.02
C PHE A 168 0.51 -5.25 -18.29
N ILE A 169 0.69 -3.93 -18.46
CA ILE A 169 1.72 -3.17 -17.74
C ILE A 169 1.45 -3.20 -16.24
N THR A 170 0.21 -2.99 -15.79
CA THR A 170 -0.14 -3.09 -14.37
C THR A 170 0.22 -4.46 -13.80
N ALA A 171 -0.11 -5.55 -14.51
CA ALA A 171 0.26 -6.91 -14.09
C ALA A 171 1.78 -7.09 -13.98
N PHE A 172 2.54 -6.58 -14.94
CA PHE A 172 3.99 -6.64 -14.91
C PHE A 172 4.58 -5.85 -13.74
N LEU A 173 4.17 -4.59 -13.57
CA LEU A 173 4.68 -3.71 -12.53
C LEU A 173 4.28 -4.21 -11.13
N ARG A 174 3.13 -4.89 -11.00
CA ARG A 174 2.73 -5.55 -9.75
C ARG A 174 3.31 -6.96 -9.56
N GLY A 175 4.02 -7.50 -10.54
CA GLY A 175 4.69 -8.78 -10.44
C GLY A 175 6.07 -8.69 -9.79
N ARG A 176 6.69 -9.84 -9.54
CA ARG A 176 8.03 -9.97 -8.95
C ARG A 176 9.15 -9.44 -9.84
N TYR A 177 8.89 -9.28 -11.14
CA TYR A 177 9.89 -8.78 -12.10
C TYR A 177 9.81 -7.27 -12.32
N GLY A 178 8.61 -6.68 -12.30
CA GLY A 178 8.43 -5.25 -12.54
C GLY A 178 8.58 -4.40 -11.29
N ARG A 179 8.04 -4.84 -10.14
CA ARG A 179 8.05 -4.04 -8.91
C ARG A 179 9.46 -3.67 -8.46
N PRO A 180 10.43 -4.61 -8.37
CA PRO A 180 11.80 -4.27 -7.95
C PRO A 180 12.48 -3.24 -8.87
N GLN A 181 12.17 -3.24 -10.17
CA GLN A 181 12.74 -2.26 -11.11
C GLN A 181 12.23 -0.84 -10.83
N VAL A 182 10.96 -0.69 -10.42
CA VAL A 182 10.38 0.61 -10.06
C VAL A 182 10.89 1.08 -8.71
N THR A 183 10.94 0.20 -7.70
CA THR A 183 11.39 0.57 -6.34
C THR A 183 12.90 0.80 -6.26
N GLY A 184 13.70 0.07 -7.05
CA GLY A 184 15.16 0.27 -7.18
C GLY A 184 15.53 1.55 -7.93
N ALA A 185 14.61 2.14 -8.71
CA ALA A 185 14.82 3.40 -9.40
C ALA A 185 14.69 4.64 -8.49
N THR A 186 14.56 4.46 -7.18
CA THR A 186 14.39 5.55 -6.20
C THR A 186 15.68 6.34 -5.98
N TYR A 187 15.56 7.65 -5.71
CA TYR A 187 16.68 8.56 -5.41
C TYR A 187 16.46 9.32 -4.11
N GLY A 188 17.54 9.62 -3.38
CA GLY A 188 17.53 10.48 -2.18
C GLY A 188 17.73 9.69 -0.87
N SER A 189 18.62 10.18 0.00
CA SER A 189 18.98 9.57 1.29
C SER A 189 17.92 9.74 2.38
N VAL A 190 16.99 10.70 2.22
CA VAL A 190 15.93 11.03 3.21
C VAL A 190 14.52 10.98 2.62
N ILE A 191 14.33 11.37 1.35
CA ILE A 191 13.04 11.24 0.65
C ILE A 191 13.31 10.60 -0.70
N SER A 192 12.93 9.33 -0.81
CA SER A 192 12.95 8.60 -2.07
C SER A 192 11.86 9.14 -3.01
N HIS A 193 12.19 9.38 -4.29
CA HIS A 193 11.22 9.79 -5.30
C HIS A 193 11.40 9.00 -6.60
N ILE A 194 10.37 8.98 -7.46
CA ILE A 194 10.40 8.40 -8.82
C ILE A 194 9.94 9.49 -9.78
N GLU A 195 10.64 9.64 -10.89
CA GLU A 195 10.28 10.55 -11.99
C GLU A 195 9.97 9.79 -13.27
N PRO A 196 9.19 10.36 -14.21
CA PRO A 196 8.83 9.69 -15.46
C PRO A 196 10.01 9.12 -16.24
N HIS A 197 11.14 9.84 -16.31
CA HIS A 197 12.33 9.41 -17.07
C HIS A 197 12.97 8.13 -16.49
N HIS A 198 12.76 7.81 -15.21
CA HIS A 198 13.23 6.55 -14.63
C HIS A 198 12.50 5.33 -15.22
N LEU A 199 11.26 5.51 -15.69
CA LEU A 199 10.48 4.45 -16.31
C LEU A 199 11.07 4.00 -17.66
N GLU A 200 11.93 4.79 -18.29
CA GLU A 200 12.63 4.43 -19.53
C GLU A 200 13.60 3.26 -19.33
N ARG A 201 14.10 3.09 -18.10
CA ARG A 201 15.05 2.02 -17.74
C ARG A 201 14.34 0.71 -17.35
N VAL A 202 13.03 0.75 -17.13
CA VAL A 202 12.25 -0.45 -16.77
C VAL A 202 12.10 -1.31 -18.02
N LEU A 203 12.56 -2.56 -17.96
CA LEU A 203 12.45 -3.52 -19.06
C LEU A 203 11.23 -4.42 -18.86
N ILE A 204 10.39 -4.49 -19.89
CA ILE A 204 9.17 -5.32 -19.92
C ILE A 204 9.24 -6.30 -21.11
N PRO A 205 8.77 -7.56 -20.97
CA PRO A 205 8.75 -8.49 -22.09
C PRO A 205 7.77 -8.07 -23.19
N ASN A 206 8.24 -8.03 -24.43
CA ASN A 206 7.43 -7.83 -25.63
C ASN A 206 6.70 -9.13 -25.99
N LEU A 207 5.61 -9.41 -25.29
CA LEU A 207 4.79 -10.60 -25.54
C LEU A 207 3.92 -10.42 -26.79
N PRO A 208 3.59 -11.50 -27.52
CA PRO A 208 2.61 -11.43 -28.62
C PRO A 208 1.27 -10.82 -28.17
N PRO A 209 0.54 -10.08 -29.04
CA PRO A 209 -0.70 -9.39 -28.68
C PRO A 209 -1.72 -10.27 -27.96
N ILE A 210 -1.93 -11.51 -28.42
CA ILE A 210 -2.89 -12.45 -27.79
C ILE A 210 -2.62 -12.66 -26.29
N ARG A 211 -1.34 -12.73 -25.89
CA ARG A 211 -0.95 -12.91 -24.48
C ARG A 211 -1.14 -11.62 -23.69
N ARG A 212 -0.72 -10.48 -24.25
CA ARG A 212 -0.92 -9.16 -23.60
C ARG A 212 -2.39 -8.89 -23.35
N ILE A 213 -3.24 -9.11 -24.36
CA ILE A 213 -4.69 -8.96 -24.26
C ILE A 213 -5.27 -9.87 -23.18
N SER A 214 -4.88 -11.15 -23.15
CA SER A 214 -5.40 -12.09 -22.15
C SER A 214 -5.06 -11.68 -20.71
N ILE A 215 -3.87 -11.11 -20.48
CA ILE A 215 -3.42 -10.64 -19.15
C ILE A 215 -4.06 -9.29 -18.83
N GLY A 216 -4.09 -8.37 -19.80
CA GLY A 216 -4.63 -7.04 -19.65
C GLY A 216 -6.11 -7.04 -19.29
N ARG A 217 -6.90 -7.85 -19.98
CA ARG A 217 -8.36 -7.96 -19.73
C ARG A 217 -8.68 -8.44 -18.32
N LEU A 218 -7.87 -9.32 -17.74
CA LEU A 218 -8.05 -9.76 -16.35
C LEU A 218 -7.85 -8.58 -15.37
N MET A 219 -6.82 -7.75 -15.60
CA MET A 219 -6.59 -6.55 -14.79
C MET A 219 -7.69 -5.51 -14.97
N CYS A 220 -8.15 -5.26 -16.20
CA CYS A 220 -9.29 -4.37 -16.45
C CYS A 220 -10.56 -4.87 -15.77
N LYS A 221 -10.86 -6.18 -15.90
CA LYS A 221 -12.03 -6.78 -15.24
C LYS A 221 -11.97 -6.67 -13.73
N ALA A 222 -10.78 -6.81 -13.14
CA ALA A 222 -10.59 -6.58 -11.71
C ALA A 222 -10.84 -5.11 -11.30
N GLY A 223 -10.50 -4.15 -12.15
CA GLY A 223 -10.84 -2.74 -11.95
C GLY A 223 -12.35 -2.49 -11.95
N GLU A 224 -13.05 -3.06 -12.94
CA GLU A 224 -14.52 -2.95 -13.06
C GLU A 224 -15.25 -3.56 -11.86
N LEU A 225 -14.84 -4.75 -11.42
CA LEU A 225 -15.42 -5.42 -10.24
C LEU A 225 -15.24 -4.58 -8.96
N ARG A 226 -14.15 -3.81 -8.86
CA ARG A 226 -13.94 -2.89 -7.73
C ARG A 226 -14.81 -1.65 -7.81
N ASP A 227 -15.01 -1.10 -8.99
CA ASP A 227 -15.96 0.00 -9.19
C ASP A 227 -17.37 -0.44 -8.78
N GLU A 228 -17.81 -1.61 -9.25
CA GLU A 228 -19.11 -2.20 -8.91
C GLU A 228 -19.23 -2.43 -7.39
N ALA A 229 -18.20 -2.99 -6.75
CA ALA A 229 -18.18 -3.16 -5.31
C ALA A 229 -18.35 -1.84 -4.56
N ASN A 230 -17.64 -0.77 -4.98
CA ASN A 230 -17.74 0.53 -4.33
C ASN A 230 -19.12 1.17 -4.54
N GLN A 231 -19.71 1.06 -5.74
CA GLN A 231 -21.06 1.53 -6.03
C GLN A 231 -22.12 0.83 -5.16
N ILE A 232 -21.98 -0.48 -4.96
CA ILE A 232 -22.88 -1.27 -4.11
C ILE A 232 -22.72 -0.88 -2.63
N LEU A 233 -21.50 -0.58 -2.16
CA LEU A 233 -21.30 -0.06 -0.80
C LEU A 233 -21.96 1.31 -0.61
N ASP A 234 -21.85 2.21 -1.59
CA ASP A 234 -22.54 3.50 -1.55
C ASP A 234 -24.07 3.32 -1.58
N GLN A 235 -24.58 2.29 -2.28
CA GLN A 235 -25.99 1.93 -2.25
C GLN A 235 -26.42 1.40 -0.87
N ALA A 236 -25.62 0.54 -0.24
CA ALA A 236 -25.90 0.02 1.08
C ALA A 236 -25.97 1.15 2.13
N ASP A 237 -25.05 2.13 2.04
CA ASP A 237 -25.07 3.33 2.87
C ASP A 237 -26.36 4.14 2.67
N ARG A 238 -26.70 4.47 1.41
CA ARG A 238 -27.96 5.19 1.09
C ARG A 238 -29.19 4.45 1.61
N LEU A 239 -29.26 3.15 1.39
CA LEU A 239 -30.38 2.32 1.81
C LEU A 239 -30.49 2.24 3.33
N LEU A 240 -29.37 2.21 4.05
CA LEU A 240 -29.34 2.28 5.51
C LEU A 240 -29.96 3.59 6.02
N HIS A 241 -29.58 4.72 5.44
CA HIS A 241 -30.16 6.02 5.77
C HIS A 241 -31.66 6.08 5.45
N GLU A 242 -32.08 5.58 4.29
CA GLU A 242 -33.49 5.55 3.87
C GLU A 242 -34.35 4.67 4.78
N ARG A 243 -33.95 3.41 5.01
CA ARG A 243 -34.75 2.43 5.77
C ARG A 243 -34.84 2.75 7.25
N LEU A 244 -33.84 3.41 7.81
CA LEU A 244 -33.87 3.88 9.20
C LEU A 244 -34.41 5.30 9.33
N ASN A 245 -34.76 5.97 8.22
CA ASN A 245 -35.16 7.37 8.19
C ASN A 245 -34.13 8.29 8.90
N LEU A 246 -32.84 8.02 8.67
CA LEU A 246 -31.74 8.76 9.26
C LEU A 246 -31.22 9.80 8.26
N PRO A 247 -31.30 11.11 8.57
CA PRO A 247 -30.65 12.11 7.74
C PRO A 247 -29.13 11.96 7.82
N TYR A 248 -28.41 12.22 6.74
CA TYR A 248 -26.95 12.28 6.80
C TYR A 248 -26.51 13.31 7.85
N LEU A 249 -25.55 12.96 8.71
CA LEU A 249 -25.08 13.83 9.80
C LEU A 249 -24.58 15.17 9.29
N LYS A 250 -23.94 15.23 8.12
CA LYS A 250 -23.52 16.50 7.49
C LYS A 250 -24.67 17.50 7.28
N SER A 251 -25.92 17.03 7.18
CA SER A 251 -27.10 17.86 6.96
C SER A 251 -27.73 18.39 8.24
N ILE A 252 -27.47 17.74 9.38
CA ILE A 252 -28.04 18.10 10.69
C ILE A 252 -26.97 18.56 11.70
N ALA A 253 -25.69 18.31 11.41
CA ALA A 253 -24.58 18.71 12.23
C ALA A 253 -24.51 20.24 12.31
N PRO A 254 -24.18 20.79 13.50
CA PRO A 254 -23.95 22.23 13.63
C PRO A 254 -22.84 22.70 12.69
N SER A 255 -23.03 23.84 12.02
CA SER A 255 -22.05 24.50 11.15
C SER A 255 -21.47 25.77 11.79
N GLY A 256 -20.30 26.22 11.31
CA GLY A 256 -19.66 27.45 11.82
C GLY A 256 -19.12 27.30 13.24
N GLU A 257 -19.21 28.34 14.08
CA GLU A 257 -18.69 28.31 15.46
C GLU A 257 -19.35 27.22 16.33
N ALA A 258 -20.62 26.89 16.07
CA ALA A 258 -21.34 25.83 16.77
C ALA A 258 -20.79 24.42 16.49
N SER A 259 -19.99 24.25 15.43
CA SER A 259 -19.27 23.00 15.14
C SER A 259 -17.99 22.83 16.00
N ILE A 260 -17.47 23.94 16.55
CA ILE A 260 -16.19 24.00 17.26
C ILE A 260 -16.39 23.98 18.78
N ILE A 261 -17.47 24.61 19.26
CA ILE A 261 -17.74 24.75 20.70
C ILE A 261 -18.93 23.87 21.09
N ALA A 262 -18.67 22.85 21.91
CA ALA A 262 -19.72 22.07 22.56
C ALA A 262 -20.06 22.67 23.93
N LYS A 263 -21.35 22.96 24.18
CA LYS A 263 -21.87 23.38 25.49
C LYS A 263 -22.64 22.22 26.12
N ILE A 264 -22.27 21.83 27.33
CA ILE A 264 -22.76 20.60 27.98
C ILE A 264 -23.13 20.90 29.41
N LYS A 265 -24.29 20.38 29.82
CA LYS A 265 -24.72 20.44 31.22
C LYS A 265 -23.85 19.53 32.07
N ALA A 266 -23.51 19.95 33.29
CA ALA A 266 -22.73 19.11 34.21
C ALA A 266 -23.34 17.71 34.41
N SER A 267 -24.68 17.59 34.38
CA SER A 267 -25.42 16.33 34.47
C SER A 267 -25.21 15.37 33.29
N GLU A 268 -24.75 15.86 32.14
CA GLU A 268 -24.54 15.10 30.90
C GLU A 268 -23.06 14.78 30.64
N LEU A 269 -22.16 15.16 31.57
CA LEU A 269 -20.72 14.94 31.40
C LEU A 269 -20.34 13.47 31.36
N MET A 270 -21.12 12.60 32.01
CA MET A 270 -20.84 11.16 32.12
C MET A 270 -19.42 10.86 32.66
N GLY A 271 -18.87 11.77 33.47
CA GLY A 271 -17.49 11.68 33.98
C GLY A 271 -16.39 11.91 32.94
N ARG A 272 -16.74 12.32 31.72
CA ARG A 272 -15.84 12.56 30.58
C ARG A 272 -15.70 14.06 30.34
N LEU A 273 -14.47 14.55 30.15
CA LEU A 273 -14.18 15.97 29.87
C LEU A 273 -13.59 16.19 28.47
N GLU A 274 -13.39 15.12 27.70
CA GLU A 274 -12.75 15.20 26.39
C GLU A 274 -13.69 15.82 25.35
N GLY A 275 -13.18 16.78 24.58
CA GLY A 275 -13.94 17.42 23.49
C GLY A 275 -14.36 16.44 22.38
N SER A 276 -13.59 15.36 22.17
CA SER A 276 -13.93 14.27 21.24
C SER A 276 -15.21 13.54 21.66
N PHE A 277 -15.32 13.19 22.94
CA PHE A 277 -16.48 12.47 23.49
C PHE A 277 -17.77 13.28 23.39
N HIS A 278 -17.59 14.58 23.50
CA HIS A 278 -18.63 15.59 23.59
C HIS A 278 -18.88 16.33 22.26
N ASN A 279 -18.35 15.77 21.17
CA ASN A 279 -18.44 16.33 19.84
C ASN A 279 -19.92 16.60 19.44
N PRO A 280 -20.27 17.80 18.94
CA PRO A 280 -21.64 18.12 18.57
C PRO A 280 -22.26 17.20 17.51
N ILE A 281 -21.46 16.67 16.59
CA ILE A 281 -21.88 15.70 15.56
C ILE A 281 -22.28 14.38 16.22
N ALA A 282 -21.46 13.87 17.15
CA ALA A 282 -21.76 12.63 17.88
C ALA A 282 -23.02 12.76 18.74
N ARG A 283 -23.25 13.94 19.34
CA ARG A 283 -24.47 14.24 20.08
C ARG A 283 -25.70 14.33 19.18
N ALA A 284 -25.56 14.94 17.99
CA ALA A 284 -26.64 14.97 17.00
C ALA A 284 -27.00 13.55 16.54
N ALA A 285 -26.00 12.69 16.32
CA ALA A 285 -26.19 11.28 16.02
C ALA A 285 -26.98 10.57 17.13
N GLU A 286 -26.52 10.68 18.39
CA GLU A 286 -27.18 10.08 19.55
C GLU A 286 -28.64 10.53 19.72
N LYS A 287 -28.92 11.83 19.50
CA LYS A 287 -30.28 12.36 19.55
C LYS A 287 -31.19 11.75 18.47
N GLN A 288 -30.68 11.56 17.25
CA GLN A 288 -31.45 10.90 16.19
C GLN A 288 -31.71 9.43 16.53
N LEU A 289 -30.72 8.71 17.08
CA LEU A 289 -30.91 7.32 17.53
C LEU A 289 -32.00 7.21 18.61
N GLN A 290 -32.05 8.13 19.57
CA GLN A 290 -33.08 8.14 20.62
C GLN A 290 -34.51 8.35 20.08
N GLN A 291 -34.64 8.93 18.88
CA GLN A 291 -35.92 9.20 18.23
C GLN A 291 -36.32 8.09 17.25
N LEU A 292 -35.44 7.12 16.98
CA LEU A 292 -35.73 6.04 16.07
C LEU A 292 -36.84 5.13 16.62
N PRO A 293 -37.82 4.73 15.80
CA PRO A 293 -38.88 3.80 16.20
C PRO A 293 -38.42 2.33 16.16
N VAL A 294 -37.14 2.06 16.41
CA VAL A 294 -36.56 0.71 16.43
C VAL A 294 -35.73 0.52 17.69
N GLU A 295 -35.63 -0.72 18.16
CA GLU A 295 -34.78 -1.05 19.30
C GLU A 295 -33.34 -0.64 18.99
N THR A 296 -32.71 0.09 19.92
CA THR A 296 -31.28 0.38 19.87
C THR A 296 -30.59 -0.38 20.99
N THR A 297 -29.58 -1.16 20.64
CA THR A 297 -28.71 -1.85 21.61
C THR A 297 -27.25 -1.43 21.39
N THR A 298 -26.29 -2.21 21.89
CA THR A 298 -24.86 -1.95 21.69
C THR A 298 -24.20 -3.04 20.85
N VAL A 299 -23.07 -2.70 20.22
CA VAL A 299 -22.25 -3.63 19.44
C VAL A 299 -21.85 -4.87 20.23
N GLY A 300 -21.57 -4.73 21.53
CA GLY A 300 -21.21 -5.84 22.42
C GLY A 300 -22.39 -6.72 22.86
N ASN A 301 -23.63 -6.42 22.44
CA ASN A 301 -24.77 -7.28 22.74
C ASN A 301 -24.59 -8.65 22.05
N PRO A 302 -24.83 -9.79 22.73
CA PRO A 302 -24.72 -11.13 22.15
C PRO A 302 -25.58 -11.38 20.91
N ARG A 303 -26.66 -10.61 20.69
CA ARG A 303 -27.48 -10.64 19.46
C ARG A 303 -26.81 -9.95 18.26
N VAL A 304 -25.77 -9.16 18.49
CA VAL A 304 -25.07 -8.37 17.47
C VAL A 304 -23.71 -8.97 17.17
N THR A 305 -22.91 -9.23 18.20
CA THR A 305 -21.58 -9.83 18.06
C THR A 305 -21.44 -11.05 18.95
N LYS A 306 -20.81 -12.10 18.39
CA LYS A 306 -20.31 -13.21 19.20
C LYS A 306 -18.98 -12.90 19.85
N GLU A 307 -18.22 -11.98 19.26
CA GLU A 307 -16.91 -11.60 19.77
C GLU A 307 -16.53 -10.17 19.36
N VAL A 308 -16.03 -9.39 20.33
CA VAL A 308 -15.28 -8.14 20.10
C VAL A 308 -13.87 -8.32 20.65
N ARG A 309 -12.93 -8.61 19.75
CA ARG A 309 -11.56 -9.01 20.09
C ARG A 309 -10.59 -7.85 19.99
N ALA A 310 -9.80 -7.67 21.05
CA ALA A 310 -8.55 -6.90 21.02
C ALA A 310 -7.36 -7.86 20.96
N ILE A 311 -6.27 -7.44 20.31
CA ILE A 311 -5.00 -8.18 20.36
C ILE A 311 -4.23 -7.74 21.59
N THR A 312 -3.99 -8.67 22.51
CA THR A 312 -3.38 -8.45 23.82
C THR A 312 -2.20 -9.36 24.10
N ARG A 313 -2.12 -10.54 23.45
CA ARG A 313 -1.10 -11.56 23.71
C ARG A 313 0.03 -11.57 22.67
N PHE A 314 -0.19 -10.96 21.51
CA PHE A 314 0.80 -10.85 20.43
C PHE A 314 1.91 -9.80 20.69
N ARG A 315 2.89 -10.13 21.54
CA ARG A 315 3.97 -9.20 21.95
C ARG A 315 5.28 -9.36 21.19
N LYS A 316 5.76 -10.60 21.01
CA LYS A 316 7.01 -10.88 20.27
C LYS A 316 6.68 -11.18 18.81
N ARG A 317 7.50 -10.69 17.87
CA ARG A 317 7.31 -10.89 16.43
C ARG A 317 8.61 -11.35 15.81
N THR A 318 8.60 -12.53 15.21
CA THR A 318 9.70 -13.12 14.46
C THR A 318 9.31 -13.08 12.99
N TYR A 319 9.99 -12.22 12.24
CA TYR A 319 9.73 -12.05 10.82
C TYR A 319 10.64 -12.93 9.98
N VAL A 320 10.17 -13.27 8.79
CA VAL A 320 10.93 -13.92 7.73
C VAL A 320 10.78 -13.12 6.44
N GLU A 321 11.83 -13.08 5.63
CA GLU A 321 11.83 -12.37 4.35
C GLU A 321 10.97 -13.09 3.30
N LYS A 322 11.12 -14.42 3.23
CA LYS A 322 10.36 -15.30 2.32
C LYS A 322 9.59 -16.37 3.10
N GLY A 323 8.50 -16.83 2.49
CA GLY A 323 7.53 -17.68 3.17
C GLY A 323 6.87 -16.96 4.36
N GLY A 324 6.25 -17.70 5.28
CA GLY A 324 5.58 -17.12 6.45
C GLY A 324 4.14 -16.67 6.21
N ILE A 325 3.53 -16.09 7.25
CA ILE A 325 2.12 -15.68 7.28
C ILE A 325 2.06 -14.14 7.19
N PRO A 326 1.38 -13.55 6.19
CA PRO A 326 1.29 -12.10 6.06
C PRO A 326 0.72 -11.42 7.31
N LEU A 327 1.34 -10.34 7.77
CA LEU A 327 0.88 -9.48 8.87
C LEU A 327 0.59 -8.07 8.35
N LEU A 328 -0.69 -7.76 8.15
CA LEU A 328 -1.15 -6.45 7.74
C LEU A 328 -1.10 -5.45 8.89
N SER A 329 -0.65 -4.24 8.58
CA SER A 329 -0.88 -3.06 9.41
C SER A 329 -2.31 -2.51 9.27
N SER A 330 -2.70 -1.63 10.17
CA SER A 330 -3.98 -0.90 10.08
C SER A 330 -4.14 -0.13 8.77
N LYS A 331 -3.05 0.36 8.16
CA LYS A 331 -3.07 1.00 6.84
C LYS A 331 -3.29 -0.01 5.71
N GLN A 332 -2.56 -1.13 5.74
CA GLN A 332 -2.58 -2.14 4.68
C GLN A 332 -3.91 -2.89 4.58
N LEU A 333 -4.72 -2.94 5.65
CA LEU A 333 -6.08 -3.49 5.64
C LEU A 333 -6.99 -2.83 4.59
N PHE A 334 -6.70 -1.59 4.19
CA PHE A 334 -7.52 -0.82 3.26
C PHE A 334 -6.90 -0.69 1.86
N GLN A 335 -5.84 -1.46 1.56
CA GLN A 335 -5.11 -1.34 0.30
C GLN A 335 -5.49 -2.45 -0.67
N ILE A 336 -5.57 -2.12 -1.96
CA ILE A 336 -5.80 -3.06 -3.05
C ILE A 336 -4.66 -4.09 -3.14
N ASP A 337 -3.43 -3.59 -3.12
CA ASP A 337 -2.19 -4.36 -3.26
C ASP A 337 -1.18 -3.84 -2.22
N PRO A 338 -1.26 -4.32 -0.96
CA PRO A 338 -0.37 -3.84 0.08
C PRO A 338 1.06 -4.29 -0.19
N ILE A 339 2.00 -3.33 -0.26
CA ILE A 339 3.44 -3.60 -0.36
C ILE A 339 4.11 -3.64 1.02
N ASP A 340 5.32 -4.19 1.07
CA ASP A 340 6.14 -4.35 2.29
C ASP A 340 5.39 -5.04 3.43
N VAL A 341 4.54 -6.00 3.09
CA VAL A 341 3.81 -6.80 4.06
C VAL A 341 4.79 -7.72 4.77
N LYS A 342 5.06 -7.41 6.05
CA LYS A 342 5.88 -8.24 6.92
C LYS A 342 5.25 -9.63 7.04
N ARG A 343 6.09 -10.67 7.11
CA ARG A 343 5.63 -12.05 7.21
C ARG A 343 6.13 -12.69 8.49
N LEU A 344 5.22 -13.34 9.20
CA LEU A 344 5.48 -14.02 10.47
C LEU A 344 6.01 -15.44 10.23
N ALA A 345 7.05 -15.83 10.97
CA ALA A 345 7.55 -17.20 10.97
C ALA A 345 6.48 -18.16 11.49
N LYS A 346 6.05 -19.13 10.65
CA LYS A 346 4.96 -20.08 10.97
C LYS A 346 5.17 -20.77 12.33
N GLY A 347 6.35 -21.35 12.54
CA GLY A 347 6.67 -22.09 13.77
C GLY A 347 6.67 -21.23 15.04
N ALA A 348 6.99 -19.93 14.93
CA ALA A 348 7.03 -19.02 16.08
C ALA A 348 5.66 -18.48 16.47
N HIS A 349 4.72 -18.40 15.53
CA HIS A 349 3.45 -17.66 15.69
C HIS A 349 2.19 -18.51 15.59
N THR A 350 2.31 -19.83 15.49
CA THR A 350 1.14 -20.73 15.38
C THR A 350 0.16 -20.55 16.55
N LYS A 351 0.67 -20.31 17.79
CA LYS A 351 -0.16 -20.07 18.98
C LYS A 351 -0.85 -18.69 18.98
N ASP A 352 -0.31 -17.73 18.23
CA ASP A 352 -0.87 -16.38 18.15
C ASP A 352 -2.02 -16.29 17.13
N LEU A 353 -2.09 -17.23 16.17
CA LEU A 353 -3.07 -17.22 15.08
C LEU A 353 -4.50 -17.15 15.58
N THR A 354 -4.81 -17.82 16.69
CA THR A 354 -6.15 -17.76 17.29
C THR A 354 -6.60 -16.34 17.61
N GLU A 355 -5.66 -15.41 17.84
CA GLU A 355 -5.92 -14.00 18.15
C GLU A 355 -5.81 -13.10 16.91
N ILE A 356 -4.78 -13.28 16.08
CA ILE A 356 -4.39 -12.32 15.02
C ILE A 356 -4.88 -12.66 13.62
N GLN A 357 -5.31 -13.90 13.37
CA GLN A 357 -5.78 -14.34 12.07
C GLN A 357 -7.10 -13.65 11.70
N LEU A 358 -7.19 -13.21 10.45
CA LEU A 358 -8.40 -12.64 9.87
C LEU A 358 -9.35 -13.77 9.44
N GLN A 359 -10.63 -13.49 9.32
CA GLN A 359 -11.63 -14.44 8.83
C GLN A 359 -12.54 -13.73 7.83
N GLU A 360 -13.06 -14.45 6.84
CA GLU A 360 -14.04 -13.88 5.92
C GLU A 360 -15.22 -13.30 6.71
N ASN A 361 -15.69 -12.13 6.29
CA ASN A 361 -16.78 -11.36 6.92
C ASN A 361 -16.50 -10.90 8.37
N MET A 362 -15.29 -11.10 8.90
CA MET A 362 -14.82 -10.39 10.07
C MET A 362 -14.81 -8.89 9.77
N ILE A 363 -15.11 -8.07 10.78
CA ILE A 363 -15.04 -6.62 10.67
C ILE A 363 -13.83 -6.13 11.46
N ALA A 364 -12.93 -5.41 10.81
CA ALA A 364 -11.79 -4.77 11.43
C ALA A 364 -12.06 -3.27 11.58
N VAL A 365 -11.85 -2.72 12.78
CA VAL A 365 -11.99 -1.29 13.07
C VAL A 365 -10.66 -0.75 13.59
N THR A 366 -10.06 0.19 12.88
CA THR A 366 -8.75 0.74 13.27
C THR A 366 -8.85 1.45 14.60
N CYS A 367 -7.91 1.20 15.51
CA CYS A 367 -8.03 1.63 16.92
C CYS A 367 -6.83 2.41 17.47
N SER A 368 -5.84 2.72 16.62
CA SER A 368 -4.64 3.48 17.01
C SER A 368 -4.12 4.30 15.82
N GLY A 369 -3.78 5.56 16.07
CA GLY A 369 -3.39 6.52 15.03
C GLY A 369 -4.61 7.01 14.25
N THR A 370 -4.88 6.41 13.09
CA THR A 370 -6.15 6.62 12.39
C THR A 370 -7.20 5.71 13.00
N ILE A 371 -8.17 6.27 13.70
CA ILE A 371 -9.20 5.52 14.42
C ILE A 371 -10.54 5.50 13.66
N GLY A 372 -11.32 4.45 13.87
CA GLY A 372 -12.72 4.37 13.42
C GLY A 372 -12.90 3.98 11.95
N ARG A 373 -11.83 3.69 11.18
CA ARG A 373 -12.00 3.14 9.83
C ARG A 373 -12.43 1.69 9.92
N VAL A 374 -13.44 1.31 9.15
CA VAL A 374 -14.06 -0.02 9.18
C VAL A 374 -13.81 -0.76 7.87
N GLN A 375 -13.34 -2.01 7.96
CA GLN A 375 -13.13 -2.91 6.84
C GLN A 375 -13.84 -4.24 7.10
N ILE A 376 -14.67 -4.70 6.17
CA ILE A 376 -15.12 -6.09 6.14
C ILE A 376 -14.06 -6.92 5.40
N ILE A 377 -13.64 -8.04 5.99
CA ILE A 377 -12.55 -8.86 5.47
C ILE A 377 -13.06 -9.72 4.31
N PRO A 378 -12.50 -9.61 3.09
CA PRO A 378 -12.82 -10.47 1.96
C PRO A 378 -12.18 -11.86 2.11
N ALA A 379 -12.70 -12.85 1.38
CA ALA A 379 -12.26 -14.24 1.50
C ALA A 379 -10.74 -14.42 1.29
N TYR A 380 -10.14 -13.76 0.29
CA TYR A 380 -8.70 -13.85 0.03
C TYR A 380 -7.81 -13.41 1.19
N MET A 381 -8.31 -12.57 2.10
CA MET A 381 -7.58 -12.12 3.29
C MET A 381 -7.75 -13.06 4.50
N ALA A 382 -8.64 -14.05 4.46
CA ALA A 382 -8.96 -14.92 5.61
C ALA A 382 -7.79 -15.82 6.06
N SER A 383 -6.76 -15.98 5.23
CA SER A 383 -5.53 -16.70 5.60
C SER A 383 -4.40 -15.79 6.08
N TRP A 384 -4.63 -14.47 6.11
CA TRP A 384 -3.67 -13.48 6.55
C TRP A 384 -3.91 -13.11 8.02
N THR A 385 -2.97 -12.36 8.59
CA THR A 385 -3.07 -11.82 9.94
C THR A 385 -3.03 -10.30 9.90
N ALA A 386 -3.54 -9.64 10.94
CA ALA A 386 -3.38 -8.20 11.10
C ALA A 386 -2.87 -7.88 12.50
N ASN A 387 -2.19 -6.74 12.65
CA ASN A 387 -1.59 -6.32 13.91
C ASN A 387 -2.62 -5.73 14.90
N GLN A 388 -2.14 -5.35 16.08
CA GLN A 388 -2.96 -4.89 17.21
C GLN A 388 -3.64 -3.53 17.03
N HIS A 389 -3.34 -2.79 15.96
CA HIS A 389 -3.90 -1.44 15.73
C HIS A 389 -5.27 -1.45 15.05
N ALA A 390 -5.95 -2.59 15.06
CA ALA A 390 -7.36 -2.72 14.70
C ALA A 390 -8.05 -3.68 15.67
N ASN A 391 -9.22 -3.32 16.17
CA ASN A 391 -10.13 -4.23 16.88
C ASN A 391 -10.88 -5.10 15.86
N ARG A 392 -11.25 -6.33 16.23
CA ARG A 392 -11.93 -7.28 15.35
C ARG A 392 -13.29 -7.66 15.91
N LEU A 393 -14.31 -7.70 15.06
CA LEU A 393 -15.65 -8.13 15.42
C LEU A 393 -16.07 -9.32 14.56
N LEU A 394 -16.75 -10.25 15.20
CA LEU A 394 -17.50 -11.31 14.52
C LEU A 394 -18.98 -11.11 14.83
N ALA A 395 -19.79 -11.02 13.78
CA ALA A 395 -21.24 -10.96 13.92
C ALA A 395 -21.76 -12.21 14.65
N ALA A 396 -22.83 -12.04 15.42
CA ALA A 396 -23.60 -13.15 15.96
C ALA A 396 -24.20 -13.98 14.82
N ASP A 397 -24.57 -15.24 15.09
CA ASP A 397 -24.95 -16.18 14.03
C ASP A 397 -26.23 -15.74 13.28
N ASP A 398 -27.16 -15.06 13.97
CA ASP A 398 -28.38 -14.49 13.38
C ASP A 398 -28.23 -13.01 12.94
N MET A 399 -27.01 -12.46 12.99
CA MET A 399 -26.71 -11.09 12.59
C MET A 399 -26.02 -11.06 11.24
N ASN A 400 -26.59 -10.30 10.29
CA ASN A 400 -25.95 -10.07 9.01
C ASN A 400 -24.65 -9.26 9.19
N ALA A 401 -23.50 -9.88 8.93
CA ALA A 401 -22.19 -9.24 9.05
C ALA A 401 -22.06 -8.01 8.13
N GLY A 402 -22.72 -8.03 6.98
CA GLY A 402 -22.77 -6.87 6.08
C GLY A 402 -23.53 -5.69 6.69
N TYR A 403 -24.62 -5.92 7.42
CA TYR A 403 -25.35 -4.86 8.12
C TYR A 403 -24.51 -4.25 9.24
N LEU A 404 -23.86 -5.10 10.04
CA LEU A 404 -22.96 -4.64 11.10
C LEU A 404 -21.82 -3.78 10.51
N TYR A 405 -21.26 -4.17 9.36
CA TYR A 405 -20.30 -3.35 8.64
C TYR A 405 -20.92 -2.02 8.18
N ALA A 406 -22.08 -2.05 7.51
CA ALA A 406 -22.73 -0.86 6.96
C ALA A 406 -23.00 0.17 8.06
N TRP A 407 -23.53 -0.27 9.20
CA TRP A 407 -23.75 0.60 10.35
C TRP A 407 -22.46 1.23 10.87
N LEU A 408 -21.44 0.42 11.15
CA LEU A 408 -20.18 0.92 11.71
C LEU A 408 -19.42 1.84 10.73
N ALA A 409 -19.56 1.60 9.42
CA ALA A 409 -18.92 2.39 8.38
C ALA A 409 -19.68 3.70 8.03
N SER A 410 -20.97 3.79 8.36
CA SER A 410 -21.80 4.99 8.16
C SER A 410 -21.26 6.20 8.93
N ASP A 411 -21.75 7.40 8.60
CA ASP A 411 -21.37 8.62 9.33
C ASP A 411 -21.79 8.58 10.82
N TYR A 412 -22.93 7.95 11.12
CA TYR A 412 -23.38 7.63 12.48
C TYR A 412 -22.40 6.72 13.22
N GLY A 413 -22.12 5.53 12.67
CA GLY A 413 -21.21 4.56 13.27
C GLY A 413 -19.81 5.15 13.48
N TYR A 414 -19.26 5.80 12.46
CA TYR A 414 -17.97 6.47 12.53
C TYR A 414 -17.93 7.51 13.65
N SER A 415 -18.91 8.43 13.68
CA SER A 415 -18.94 9.49 14.70
C SER A 415 -19.07 8.93 16.12
N LEU A 416 -19.87 7.87 16.30
CA LEU A 416 -20.08 7.23 17.59
C LEU A 416 -18.88 6.39 18.04
N ILE A 417 -18.09 5.83 17.12
CA ILE A 417 -16.81 5.18 17.44
C ILE A 417 -15.78 6.24 17.84
N THR A 418 -15.57 7.26 16.99
CA THR A 418 -14.46 8.21 17.17
C THR A 418 -14.64 9.11 18.37
N ARG A 419 -15.87 9.32 18.86
CA ARG A 419 -16.09 10.10 20.10
C ARG A 419 -15.37 9.49 21.30
N HIS A 420 -15.19 8.17 21.33
CA HIS A 420 -14.54 7.50 22.46
C HIS A 420 -13.02 7.69 22.50
N SER A 421 -12.43 8.32 21.47
CA SER A 421 -10.98 8.47 21.36
C SER A 421 -10.34 9.12 22.58
N TYR A 422 -9.20 8.57 23.01
CA TYR A 422 -8.32 9.13 24.02
C TYR A 422 -6.87 9.18 23.51
N GLY A 423 -5.98 9.82 24.27
CA GLY A 423 -4.58 10.04 23.87
C GLY A 423 -4.36 11.43 23.28
N SER A 424 -3.11 11.91 23.34
CA SER A 424 -2.73 13.26 22.88
C SER A 424 -2.09 13.23 21.49
N VAL A 425 -1.03 12.45 21.32
CA VAL A 425 -0.27 12.35 20.06
C VAL A 425 -0.77 11.19 19.20
N ILE A 426 -0.97 10.02 19.82
CA ILE A 426 -1.53 8.85 19.16
C ILE A 426 -2.91 8.64 19.77
N LEU A 427 -3.94 8.85 18.96
CA LEU A 427 -5.31 8.59 19.36
C LEU A 427 -5.56 7.08 19.40
N GLU A 428 -6.24 6.63 20.44
CA GLU A 428 -6.64 5.25 20.63
C GLU A 428 -8.10 5.11 21.09
N PHE A 429 -8.67 3.93 20.89
CA PHE A 429 -9.84 3.46 21.63
C PHE A 429 -9.78 1.95 21.80
N ASP A 430 -10.40 1.41 22.84
CA ASP A 430 -10.33 -0.01 23.16
C ASP A 430 -11.59 -0.80 22.72
N ARG A 431 -11.54 -2.13 22.89
CA ARG A 431 -12.65 -3.02 22.56
C ARG A 431 -13.91 -2.79 23.40
N PHE A 432 -13.80 -2.28 24.64
CA PHE A 432 -14.95 -2.06 25.52
C PHE A 432 -15.70 -0.81 25.07
N MET A 433 -14.97 0.24 24.68
CA MET A 433 -15.53 1.42 24.04
C MET A 433 -16.22 1.05 22.72
N LEU A 434 -15.59 0.19 21.90
CA LEU A 434 -16.23 -0.33 20.69
C LEU A 434 -17.52 -1.10 20.99
N SER A 435 -17.48 -1.94 22.03
CA SER A 435 -18.63 -2.73 22.47
C SER A 435 -19.78 -1.86 22.97
N SER A 436 -19.52 -0.65 23.45
CA SER A 436 -20.54 0.30 23.89
C SER A 436 -21.19 1.13 22.78
N VAL A 437 -20.63 1.09 21.56
CA VAL A 437 -21.20 1.84 20.42
C VAL A 437 -22.64 1.38 20.17
N PRO A 438 -23.62 2.30 20.08
CA PRO A 438 -25.00 1.92 19.88
C PRO A 438 -25.25 1.50 18.43
N ILE A 439 -26.18 0.57 18.24
CA ILE A 439 -26.60 0.04 16.94
C ILE A 439 -28.12 -0.20 16.94
N PRO A 440 -28.85 0.33 15.94
CA PRO A 440 -30.26 0.04 15.77
C PRO A 440 -30.47 -1.39 15.26
N LEU A 441 -31.52 -2.05 15.74
CA LEU A 441 -31.97 -3.38 15.34
C LEU A 441 -33.33 -3.28 14.65
N PRO A 442 -33.39 -2.83 13.39
CA PRO A 442 -34.59 -2.95 12.58
C PRO A 442 -34.88 -4.44 12.31
N GLU A 443 -36.02 -4.72 11.66
CA GLU A 443 -36.41 -6.07 11.28
C GLU A 443 -35.31 -6.80 10.48
N VAL A 444 -35.26 -8.13 10.62
CA VAL A 444 -34.27 -9.00 9.95
C VAL A 444 -34.24 -8.73 8.43
N SER A 445 -35.40 -8.56 7.80
CA SER A 445 -35.55 -8.24 6.38
C SER A 445 -34.76 -6.99 5.97
N ILE A 446 -34.84 -5.92 6.77
CA ILE A 446 -34.12 -4.66 6.51
C ILE A 446 -32.61 -4.85 6.70
N ARG A 447 -32.20 -5.56 7.76
CA ARG A 447 -30.78 -5.85 8.02
C ARG A 447 -30.19 -6.68 6.89
N ASP A 448 -30.91 -7.69 6.41
CA ASP A 448 -30.45 -8.55 5.32
C ASP A 448 -30.43 -7.82 3.99
N GLU A 449 -31.40 -6.96 3.72
CA GLU A 449 -31.42 -6.18 2.49
C GLU A 449 -30.19 -5.26 2.36
N ILE A 450 -29.86 -4.52 3.42
CA ILE A 450 -28.66 -3.68 3.47
C ILE A 450 -27.40 -4.54 3.50
N GLY A 451 -27.38 -5.56 4.35
CA GLY A 451 -26.20 -6.36 4.60
C GLY A 451 -25.78 -7.23 3.41
N ASN A 452 -26.73 -7.79 2.67
CA ASN A 452 -26.44 -8.62 1.50
C ASN A 452 -25.81 -7.82 0.36
N LEU A 453 -26.10 -6.51 0.23
CA LEU A 453 -25.36 -5.63 -0.67
C LEU A 453 -23.88 -5.56 -0.28
N VAL A 454 -23.59 -5.36 1.01
CA VAL A 454 -22.20 -5.33 1.50
C VAL A 454 -21.49 -6.67 1.29
N LEU A 455 -22.16 -7.79 1.58
CA LEU A 455 -21.59 -9.13 1.36
C LEU A 455 -21.31 -9.37 -0.12
N LYS A 456 -22.19 -8.92 -1.02
CA LYS A 456 -21.97 -8.99 -2.46
C LYS A 456 -20.76 -8.13 -2.89
N ALA A 457 -20.64 -6.91 -2.38
CA ALA A 457 -19.46 -6.08 -2.63
C ALA A 457 -18.17 -6.74 -2.11
N ASN A 458 -18.23 -7.44 -0.98
CA ASN A 458 -17.09 -8.18 -0.42
C ASN A 458 -16.68 -9.36 -1.34
N GLN A 459 -17.65 -10.07 -1.93
CA GLN A 459 -17.39 -11.11 -2.94
C GLN A 459 -16.76 -10.55 -4.22
N LEU A 460 -17.26 -9.43 -4.73
CA LEU A 460 -16.70 -8.78 -5.93
C LEU A 460 -15.24 -8.34 -5.70
N ARG A 461 -14.88 -7.91 -4.49
CA ARG A 461 -13.49 -7.64 -4.10
C ARG A 461 -12.61 -8.89 -4.13
N ASP A 462 -13.15 -10.03 -3.72
CA ASP A 462 -12.45 -11.31 -3.80
C ASP A 462 -12.23 -11.75 -5.26
N GLU A 463 -13.27 -11.66 -6.09
CA GLU A 463 -13.19 -11.95 -7.53
C GLU A 463 -12.19 -11.02 -8.24
N ALA A 464 -12.19 -9.72 -7.89
CA ALA A 464 -11.23 -8.77 -8.42
C ALA A 464 -9.80 -9.17 -8.06
N TRP A 465 -9.54 -9.51 -6.79
CA TRP A 465 -8.22 -9.97 -6.35
C TRP A 465 -7.77 -11.22 -7.11
N ARG A 466 -8.65 -12.22 -7.28
CA ARG A 466 -8.32 -13.44 -8.03
C ARG A 466 -7.96 -13.16 -9.48
N ASN A 467 -8.67 -12.26 -10.15
CA ASN A 467 -8.36 -11.86 -11.53
C ASN A 467 -6.97 -11.21 -11.63
N GLU A 468 -6.61 -10.35 -10.69
CA GLU A 468 -5.27 -9.75 -10.66
C GLU A 468 -4.17 -10.78 -10.40
N GLN A 469 -4.39 -11.69 -9.45
CA GLN A 469 -3.42 -12.75 -9.18
C GLN A 469 -3.29 -13.70 -10.38
N ASP A 470 -4.37 -14.04 -11.07
CA ASP A 470 -4.31 -14.84 -12.30
C ASP A 470 -3.53 -14.11 -13.41
N ALA A 471 -3.76 -12.80 -13.59
CA ALA A 471 -3.01 -11.99 -14.54
C ALA A 471 -1.50 -11.98 -14.25
N ILE A 472 -1.13 -11.75 -12.99
CA ILE A 472 0.26 -11.76 -12.53
C ILE A 472 0.88 -13.15 -12.71
N ASN A 473 0.21 -14.20 -12.24
CA ASN A 473 0.69 -15.58 -12.34
C ASN A 473 0.85 -16.04 -13.78
N LYS A 474 -0.08 -15.70 -14.68
CA LYS A 474 0.02 -16.00 -16.12
C LYS A 474 1.27 -15.36 -16.71
N LEU A 475 1.54 -14.11 -16.40
CA LEU A 475 2.72 -13.40 -16.86
C LEU A 475 4.01 -14.03 -16.29
N GLU A 476 4.07 -14.25 -14.99
CA GLU A 476 5.26 -14.81 -14.34
C GLU A 476 5.58 -16.22 -14.84
N ASN A 477 4.56 -17.05 -15.08
CA ASN A 477 4.73 -18.37 -15.66
C ASN A 477 5.26 -18.33 -17.10
N LEU A 478 4.84 -17.34 -17.91
CA LEU A 478 5.38 -17.16 -19.26
C LEU A 478 6.85 -16.78 -19.26
N ILE A 479 7.27 -15.97 -18.28
CA ILE A 479 8.67 -15.58 -18.09
C ILE A 479 9.48 -16.77 -17.58
N ALA A 480 8.96 -17.53 -16.62
CA ALA A 480 9.65 -18.68 -16.03
C ALA A 480 9.80 -19.86 -17.01
N LYS A 481 8.76 -20.23 -17.76
CA LYS A 481 8.78 -21.37 -18.69
C LYS A 481 9.78 -21.25 -19.83
N LYS A 482 10.24 -20.02 -20.13
CA LYS A 482 11.26 -19.78 -21.15
C LYS A 482 12.64 -19.52 -20.57
N GLN A 483 12.85 -19.75 -19.28
CA GLN A 483 14.21 -19.89 -18.77
C GLN A 483 14.84 -21.08 -19.51
N THR A 484 15.75 -20.75 -20.42
CA THR A 484 16.57 -21.77 -21.08
C THR A 484 17.36 -22.46 -19.97
N PRO A 485 17.50 -23.80 -19.95
CA PRO A 485 18.38 -24.46 -18.99
C PRO A 485 19.73 -23.74 -19.02
N GLN A 486 20.25 -23.38 -17.84
CA GLN A 486 21.59 -22.81 -17.72
C GLN A 486 22.52 -23.75 -18.49
N VAL A 487 23.00 -23.30 -19.65
CA VAL A 487 24.22 -23.85 -20.22
C VAL A 487 25.24 -23.71 -19.11
N ALA A 488 25.82 -24.85 -18.70
CA ALA A 488 26.91 -24.90 -17.76
C ALA A 488 27.84 -23.73 -18.05
N VAL A 489 28.14 -22.92 -17.04
CA VAL A 489 29.03 -21.77 -17.14
C VAL A 489 30.31 -22.23 -17.81
N GLU A 490 30.43 -22.00 -19.12
CA GLU A 490 31.72 -21.99 -19.76
C GLU A 490 32.47 -20.83 -19.13
N THR A 491 33.56 -21.18 -18.46
CA THR A 491 34.56 -20.26 -17.95
C THR A 491 34.75 -19.14 -18.97
N PRO A 492 34.50 -17.87 -18.64
CA PRO A 492 34.56 -16.81 -19.63
C PRO A 492 35.98 -16.76 -20.18
N GLN A 493 36.12 -17.03 -21.49
CA GLN A 493 37.35 -16.72 -22.19
C GLN A 493 37.60 -15.20 -22.08
N PRO A 494 38.84 -14.78 -21.80
CA PRO A 494 39.15 -13.38 -21.66
C PRO A 494 39.01 -12.71 -23.02
N VAL A 495 38.00 -11.86 -23.18
CA VAL A 495 37.96 -10.90 -24.28
C VAL A 495 39.04 -9.87 -24.01
N SER A 496 40.15 -10.05 -24.71
CA SER A 496 41.34 -9.22 -24.66
C SER A 496 41.10 -7.85 -25.30
N SER A 497 41.17 -6.79 -24.49
CA SER A 497 41.71 -5.48 -24.93
C SER A 497 42.41 -4.74 -23.79
N LEU A 498 43.02 -5.49 -22.86
CA LEU A 498 43.98 -4.98 -21.86
C LEU A 498 45.43 -5.13 -22.34
N GLY A 499 45.65 -5.70 -23.53
CA GLY A 499 46.97 -6.05 -24.07
C GLY A 499 47.86 -4.88 -24.50
N THR A 500 47.43 -3.62 -24.33
CA THR A 500 48.22 -2.44 -24.68
C THR A 500 48.56 -1.54 -23.49
N LEU A 501 48.25 -1.95 -22.26
CA LEU A 501 48.75 -1.26 -21.07
C LEU A 501 50.04 -1.95 -20.61
N ALA A 502 51.18 -1.36 -20.97
CA ALA A 502 52.46 -1.74 -20.40
C ALA A 502 52.46 -1.38 -18.92
N PHE A 503 52.59 -2.39 -18.06
CA PHE A 503 52.84 -2.19 -16.63
C PHE A 503 54.16 -1.43 -16.49
N ASP A 504 54.10 -0.23 -15.92
CA ASP A 504 55.29 0.55 -15.58
C ASP A 504 55.77 0.14 -14.19
N PRO A 505 56.86 -0.64 -14.07
CA PRO A 505 57.37 -1.09 -12.78
C PRO A 505 58.02 0.03 -11.97
N THR A 506 58.17 1.22 -12.56
CA THR A 506 58.67 2.43 -11.89
C THR A 506 57.56 3.39 -11.48
N ALA A 507 56.30 3.11 -11.86
CA ALA A 507 55.17 3.92 -11.43
C ALA A 507 55.00 3.77 -9.91
N THR A 508 54.94 4.91 -9.22
CA THR A 508 54.68 4.95 -7.79
C THR A 508 53.36 4.23 -7.52
N PRO A 509 53.36 3.20 -6.66
CA PRO A 509 52.14 2.49 -6.34
C PRO A 509 51.07 3.43 -5.81
N ILE A 510 49.81 3.17 -6.18
CA ILE A 510 48.69 4.08 -5.90
C ILE A 510 48.54 4.41 -4.39
N TRP A 511 48.97 3.51 -3.51
CA TRP A 511 48.97 3.72 -2.06
C TRP A 511 50.08 4.66 -1.58
N GLU A 512 51.24 4.71 -2.23
CA GLU A 512 52.29 5.68 -1.92
C GLU A 512 51.90 7.08 -2.38
N LEU A 513 51.26 7.18 -3.55
CA LEU A 513 50.70 8.43 -4.05
C LEU A 513 49.60 8.96 -3.10
N ALA A 514 48.71 8.07 -2.66
CA ALA A 514 47.68 8.41 -1.67
C ALA A 514 48.29 8.85 -0.33
N ALA A 515 49.37 8.20 0.13
CA ALA A 515 50.08 8.59 1.35
C ALA A 515 50.74 9.98 1.23
N GLN A 516 51.42 10.26 0.11
CA GLN A 516 51.99 11.58 -0.15
C GLN A 516 50.93 12.68 -0.20
N LEU A 517 49.83 12.45 -0.92
CA LEU A 517 48.72 13.40 -1.00
C LEU A 517 48.07 13.62 0.38
N SER A 518 47.91 12.55 1.18
CA SER A 518 47.38 12.67 2.54
C SER A 518 48.28 13.45 3.49
N SER A 519 49.61 13.35 3.33
CA SER A 519 50.57 14.08 4.17
C SER A 519 50.62 15.59 3.92
N GLN A 520 50.01 16.04 2.82
CA GLN A 520 49.88 17.46 2.47
C GLN A 520 48.56 18.07 2.97
N VAL A 521 47.65 17.26 3.51
CA VAL A 521 46.37 17.72 4.08
C VAL A 521 46.60 18.11 5.54
N PRO A 522 46.28 19.35 5.95
CA PRO A 522 46.42 19.79 7.34
C PRO A 522 45.60 18.94 8.33
N ASP A 523 46.14 18.70 9.52
CA ASP A 523 45.48 17.90 10.58
C ASP A 523 44.09 18.44 10.98
N GLU A 524 43.86 19.74 10.81
CA GLU A 524 42.57 20.39 11.05
C GLU A 524 41.48 19.93 10.06
N ASP A 525 41.86 19.61 8.83
CA ASP A 525 40.94 19.10 7.80
C ASP A 525 40.64 17.60 8.00
N TRP A 526 41.58 16.84 8.57
CA TRP A 526 41.34 15.46 9.01
C TRP A 526 40.28 15.38 10.12
N GLY A 527 40.21 16.39 10.99
CA GLY A 527 39.20 16.50 12.03
C GLY A 527 37.77 16.69 11.53
N GLN A 528 37.58 17.05 10.26
CA GLN A 528 36.26 17.22 9.63
C GLN A 528 35.72 15.92 8.99
N LEU A 529 36.55 14.89 8.87
CA LEU A 529 36.13 13.61 8.31
C LEU A 529 35.27 12.82 9.31
N PRO A 530 34.29 12.04 8.82
CA PRO A 530 33.53 11.10 9.65
C PRO A 530 34.48 10.19 10.45
N THR A 531 34.21 10.04 11.75
CA THR A 531 35.10 9.39 12.72
C THR A 531 35.36 7.90 12.44
N ASP A 532 34.55 7.27 11.59
CA ASP A 532 34.71 5.89 11.12
C ASP A 532 35.75 5.74 10.00
N LEU A 533 35.90 6.76 9.14
CA LEU A 533 36.89 6.82 8.06
C LEU A 533 38.29 7.16 8.59
N ALA A 534 38.41 8.13 9.50
CA ALA A 534 39.69 8.51 10.10
C ALA A 534 40.31 7.36 10.93
N LYS A 535 39.50 6.69 11.77
CA LYS A 535 39.96 5.57 12.60
C LYS A 535 40.56 4.42 11.81
N ARG A 536 39.98 4.07 10.66
CA ARG A 536 40.46 2.95 9.84
C ARG A 536 41.78 3.24 9.14
N PHE A 537 42.07 4.51 8.89
CA PHE A 537 43.35 4.93 8.31
C PHE A 537 44.45 5.00 9.37
N ASP A 538 44.13 5.50 10.57
CA ASP A 538 45.05 5.52 11.72
C ASP A 538 45.44 4.09 12.16
N ASP A 539 44.47 3.17 12.19
CA ASP A 539 44.72 1.75 12.47
C ASP A 539 45.64 1.11 11.43
N TYR A 540 45.52 1.53 10.16
CA TYR A 540 46.39 1.07 9.08
C TYR A 540 47.81 1.65 9.19
N GLN A 541 47.97 2.93 9.54
CA GLN A 541 49.29 3.53 9.78
C GLN A 541 50.00 2.91 10.99
N LYS A 542 49.27 2.62 12.09
CA LYS A 542 49.82 1.89 13.24
C LYS A 542 50.31 0.49 12.86
N GLN A 543 49.53 -0.26 12.07
CA GLN A 543 49.94 -1.57 11.59
C GLN A 543 51.18 -1.55 10.68
N ARG A 544 51.48 -0.41 10.05
CA ARG A 544 52.70 -0.21 9.27
C ARG A 544 53.91 0.08 10.16
N GLN A 545 53.77 0.94 11.18
CA GLN A 545 54.84 1.22 12.14
C GLN A 545 55.22 0.00 13.01
N GLU A 546 54.32 -0.97 13.15
CA GLU A 546 54.60 -2.26 13.81
C GLU A 546 55.24 -3.31 12.87
N ARG A 547 55.36 -3.03 11.56
CA ARG A 547 55.91 -3.95 10.55
C ARG A 547 57.22 -3.47 9.90
N ASP A 548 57.64 -2.24 10.17
CA ASP A 548 58.99 -1.72 9.90
C ASP A 548 59.80 -1.76 11.20
#